data_AF-A0AAW0IAD4-F1
#
_entry.id   AF-A0AAW0IAD4-F1
#
_cell.length_a   1.000
_cell.length_b   1.000
_cell.length_c   1.000
_cell.angle_alpha   90.00
_cell.angle_beta   90.00
_cell.angle_gamma   90.00
#
_symmetry.space_group_name_H-M   'P 1'
#
loop_
_entity.id
_entity.type
_entity.pdbx_description
1 polymer ?
#
loop_
_entity_poly.entity_id
_entity_poly.type
_entity_poly.pdbx_seq_one_letter_code
_entity_poly.pdbx_strand_id
1 'polypeptide(L)'
;MGEKVRGSLSVNVSEISFDEVHQLFSKDVEIGPGGHWRPKDCKPRWKVAVLIPFRNRHEHLPIFFLHLIPMLQKQRLEFAFYVIEQVRTVFRMPLNILELQFVMEFD
;
A
#
# COMPACT_ATOMS: atom_id res chain seq x y z
N MET A 1 -18.58 -7.24 15.32
CA MET A 1 -18.53 -5.92 16.00
C MET A 1 -17.29 -5.20 15.48
N GLY A 2 -17.42 -4.33 14.48
CA GLY A 2 -16.26 -3.64 13.90
C GLY A 2 -15.83 -2.48 14.79
N GLU A 3 -14.56 -2.42 15.18
CA GLU A 3 -14.04 -1.26 15.90
C GLU A 3 -14.22 -0.01 15.04
N LYS A 4 -14.87 1.01 15.62
CA LYS A 4 -15.11 2.29 14.95
C LYS A 4 -13.76 2.96 14.68
N VAL A 5 -13.42 3.12 13.41
CA VAL A 5 -12.22 3.87 12.98
C VAL A 5 -12.31 5.27 13.61
N ARG A 6 -11.35 5.61 14.47
CA ARG A 6 -11.25 6.97 15.01
C ARG A 6 -10.73 7.86 13.90
N GLY A 7 -11.40 8.99 13.65
CA GLY A 7 -11.06 9.87 12.52
C GLY A 7 -9.74 10.63 12.67
N SER A 8 -9.16 10.68 13.87
CA SER A 8 -7.88 11.35 14.11
C SER A 8 -6.73 10.35 14.05
N LEU A 9 -5.78 10.62 13.15
CA LEU A 9 -4.51 9.89 13.02
C LEU A 9 -3.38 10.85 13.39
N SER A 10 -2.63 10.54 14.46
CA SER A 10 -1.36 11.21 14.72
C SER A 10 -0.35 10.72 13.69
N VAL A 11 0.05 11.58 12.76
CA VAL A 11 1.01 11.25 11.71
C VAL A 11 2.42 11.56 12.21
N ASN A 12 3.28 10.56 12.18
CA ASN A 12 4.71 10.73 12.37
C ASN A 12 5.34 11.09 11.01
N VAL A 13 6.05 12.21 10.93
CA VAL A 13 6.71 12.67 9.68
C VAL A 13 8.24 12.61 9.78
N SER A 14 8.76 11.96 10.83
CA SER A 14 10.20 11.72 10.92
C SER A 14 10.65 10.83 9.76
N GLU A 15 11.84 11.11 9.25
CA GLU A 15 12.46 10.27 8.22
C GLU A 15 12.56 8.82 8.72
N ILE A 16 12.07 7.90 7.90
CA ILE A 16 12.16 6.46 8.11
C ILE A 16 12.58 5.84 6.79
N SER A 17 13.55 4.93 6.86
CA SER A 17 14.03 4.23 5.68
C SER A 17 13.05 3.14 5.23
N PHE A 18 13.13 2.76 3.96
CA PHE A 18 12.32 1.66 3.43
C PHE A 18 12.65 0.34 4.14
N ASP A 19 13.91 0.12 4.52
CA ASP A 19 14.35 -1.06 5.26
C ASP A 19 13.73 -1.13 6.66
N GLU A 20 13.63 -0.01 7.39
CA GLU A 20 12.96 0.04 8.68
C GLU A 20 11.47 -0.23 8.56
N VAL A 21 10.81 0.34 7.55
CA VAL A 21 9.40 0.05 7.24
C VAL A 21 9.23 -1.43 6.91
N HIS A 22 10.11 -1.98 6.08
CA HIS A 22 10.09 -3.40 5.76
C HIS A 22 10.22 -4.21 7.04
N GLN A 23 11.23 -3.98 7.88
CA GLN A 23 11.43 -4.72 9.14
C GLN A 23 10.26 -4.61 10.14
N LEU A 24 9.61 -3.45 10.22
CA LEU A 24 8.41 -3.25 11.03
C LEU A 24 7.29 -4.19 10.58
N PHE A 25 7.09 -4.27 9.26
CA PHE A 25 6.05 -5.10 8.66
C PHE A 25 6.49 -6.53 8.34
N SER A 26 7.79 -6.86 8.39
CA SER A 26 8.31 -8.24 8.24
C SER A 26 7.88 -9.11 9.42
N LYS A 27 7.67 -8.50 10.59
CA LYS A 27 7.12 -9.18 11.77
C LYS A 27 5.63 -9.46 11.63
N ASP A 28 4.93 -8.64 10.86
CA ASP A 28 3.57 -8.92 10.43
C ASP A 28 3.63 -9.95 9.30
N VAL A 29 3.64 -11.23 9.67
CA VAL A 29 3.56 -12.44 8.81
C VAL A 29 2.38 -12.43 7.81
N GLU A 30 1.63 -11.34 7.74
CA GLU A 30 0.36 -11.21 7.03
C GLU A 30 0.45 -10.40 5.75
N ILE A 31 1.55 -9.68 5.51
CA ILE A 31 1.77 -8.94 4.27
C ILE A 31 2.56 -9.83 3.30
N GLY A 32 1.86 -10.31 2.27
CA GLY A 32 2.44 -11.09 1.19
C GLY A 32 3.26 -10.24 0.21
N PRO A 33 3.88 -10.88 -0.80
CA PRO A 33 4.63 -10.17 -1.83
C PRO A 33 3.74 -9.15 -2.55
N GLY A 34 4.34 -8.03 -2.96
CA GLY A 34 3.62 -6.90 -3.56
C GLY A 34 2.75 -6.10 -2.56
N GLY A 35 2.93 -6.30 -1.24
CA GLY A 35 2.17 -5.59 -0.22
C GLY A 35 0.71 -6.04 -0.13
N HIS A 36 0.42 -7.28 -0.53
CA HIS A 36 -0.93 -7.85 -0.44
C HIS A 36 -1.26 -8.24 1.00
N TRP A 37 -2.40 -7.78 1.50
CA TRP A 37 -2.91 -8.17 2.82
C TRP A 37 -4.40 -8.51 2.74
N ARG A 38 -4.81 -9.48 3.56
CA ARG A 38 -6.22 -9.89 3.69
C ARG A 38 -6.53 -10.27 5.14
N PRO A 39 -7.69 -9.86 5.69
CA PRO A 39 -8.11 -10.30 7.02
C PRO A 39 -8.34 -11.82 7.04
N LYS A 40 -7.79 -12.50 8.06
CA LYS A 40 -7.95 -13.96 8.27
C LYS A 40 -9.21 -14.30 9.06
N ASP A 41 -9.66 -13.38 9.90
CA ASP A 41 -10.78 -13.56 10.81
C ASP A 41 -12.15 -13.29 10.17
N CYS A 42 -12.19 -12.71 8.97
CA CYS A 42 -13.43 -12.37 8.30
C CYS A 42 -13.31 -12.33 6.77
N LYS A 43 -14.46 -12.39 6.08
CA LYS A 43 -14.54 -12.10 4.65
C LYS A 43 -14.46 -10.57 4.47
N PRO A 44 -13.46 -10.04 3.75
CA PRO A 44 -13.32 -8.61 3.54
C PRO A 44 -14.53 -8.08 2.77
N ARG A 45 -15.01 -6.89 3.17
CA ARG A 45 -16.14 -6.24 2.48
C ARG A 45 -15.73 -5.69 1.12
N TRP A 46 -14.49 -5.24 0.99
CA TRP A 46 -13.95 -4.62 -0.21
C TRP A 46 -12.57 -5.18 -0.53
N LYS A 47 -12.28 -5.25 -1.83
CA LYS A 47 -10.95 -5.51 -2.38
C LYS A 47 -10.45 -4.22 -3.02
N VAL A 48 -9.28 -3.73 -2.60
CA VAL A 48 -8.79 -2.39 -2.94
C VAL A 48 -7.40 -2.47 -3.55
N ALA A 49 -7.24 -1.97 -4.77
CA ALA A 49 -5.92 -1.73 -5.36
C ALA A 49 -5.51 -0.28 -5.08
N VAL A 50 -4.43 -0.08 -4.32
CA VAL A 50 -3.90 1.24 -4.01
C VAL A 50 -2.85 1.60 -5.05
N LEU A 51 -3.23 2.45 -6.01
CA LEU A 51 -2.33 2.95 -7.03
C LEU A 51 -1.57 4.17 -6.49
N ILE A 52 -0.24 4.06 -6.39
CA ILE A 52 0.62 5.11 -5.88
C ILE A 52 1.42 5.67 -7.07
N PRO A 53 1.05 6.84 -7.62
CA PRO A 53 1.90 7.51 -8.59
C PRO A 53 3.17 7.96 -7.89
N PHE A 54 4.32 7.50 -8.37
CA PHE A 54 5.62 7.77 -7.77
C PHE A 54 6.52 8.53 -8.75
N ARG A 55 7.11 9.63 -8.27
CA ARG A 55 8.05 10.45 -9.03
C ARG A 55 9.19 10.92 -8.14
N ASN A 56 10.32 10.23 -8.23
CA ASN A 56 11.63 10.63 -7.71
C ASN A 56 11.67 11.18 -6.25
N ARG A 57 10.80 10.69 -5.36
CA ARG A 57 10.72 11.11 -3.94
C ARG A 57 10.70 9.89 -3.02
N HIS A 58 11.85 9.23 -2.90
CA HIS A 58 12.01 7.97 -2.16
C HIS A 58 11.78 8.11 -0.65
N GLU A 59 11.92 9.30 -0.09
CA GLU A 59 11.76 9.56 1.36
C GLU A 59 10.30 9.57 1.82
N HIS A 60 9.35 9.92 0.94
CA HIS A 60 7.94 10.04 1.33
C HIS A 60 7.21 8.69 1.33
N LEU A 61 7.67 7.75 0.51
CA LEU A 61 7.00 6.47 0.30
C LEU A 61 7.05 5.56 1.55
N PRO A 62 8.17 5.46 2.30
CA PRO A 62 8.20 4.77 3.60
C PRO A 62 7.21 5.34 4.60
N ILE A 63 7.15 6.67 4.74
CA ILE A 63 6.21 7.35 5.65
C ILE A 63 4.77 7.05 5.23
N PHE A 64 4.48 6.99 3.92
CA PHE A 64 3.16 6.64 3.41
C PHE A 64 2.72 5.24 3.85
N PHE A 65 3.58 4.23 3.68
CA PHE A 65 3.27 2.85 4.09
C PHE A 65 3.09 2.71 5.60
N LEU A 66 3.94 3.37 6.39
CA LEU A 66 3.88 3.36 7.86
C LEU A 66 2.50 3.72 8.41
N HIS A 67 1.81 4.68 7.78
CA HIS A 67 0.50 5.16 8.21
C HIS A 67 -0.65 4.43 7.54
N LEU A 68 -0.51 4.14 6.25
CA LEU A 68 -1.62 3.61 5.46
C LEU A 68 -1.90 2.14 5.77
N ILE A 69 -0.86 1.32 5.97
CA ILE A 69 -1.03 -0.11 6.23
C ILE A 69 -1.88 -0.36 7.48
N PRO A 70 -1.57 0.21 8.67
CA PRO A 70 -2.39 0.02 9.86
C PRO A 70 -3.81 0.57 9.70
N MET A 71 -3.98 1.64 8.92
CA MET A 71 -5.29 2.23 8.65
C MET A 71 -6.17 1.27 7.83
N LEU A 72 -5.62 0.69 6.76
CA LEU A 72 -6.33 -0.25 5.90
C LEU A 72 -6.62 -1.59 6.61
N GLN A 73 -5.68 -2.06 7.43
CA GLN A 73 -5.87 -3.26 8.27
C GLN A 73 -7.01 -3.07 9.27
N LYS A 74 -7.09 -1.91 9.95
CA LYS A 74 -8.21 -1.58 10.87
C LYS A 74 -9.56 -1.52 10.16
N GLN A 75 -9.56 -1.14 8.88
CA GLN A 75 -10.76 -1.15 8.04
C GLN A 75 -11.15 -2.56 7.54
N ARG A 76 -10.34 -3.59 7.82
CA ARG A 76 -10.56 -4.99 7.42
C ARG A 76 -10.76 -5.15 5.91
N LEU A 77 -9.94 -4.44 5.14
CA LEU A 77 -9.96 -4.46 3.68
C LEU A 77 -8.98 -5.52 3.17
N GLU A 78 -9.29 -6.17 2.05
CA GLU A 78 -8.26 -6.86 1.27
C GLU A 78 -7.61 -5.83 0.35
N PHE A 79 -6.30 -5.65 0.42
CA PHE A 79 -5.62 -4.62 -0.37
C PHE A 79 -4.27 -5.07 -0.91
N ALA A 80 -3.82 -4.40 -1.97
CA ALA A 80 -2.48 -4.50 -2.52
C ALA A 80 -2.00 -3.12 -2.99
N PHE A 81 -0.69 -2.90 -2.98
CA PHE A 81 -0.08 -1.65 -3.42
C PHE A 81 0.54 -1.81 -4.80
N TYR A 82 0.31 -0.80 -5.65
CA TYR A 82 0.88 -0.72 -6.98
C TYR A 82 1.58 0.62 -7.13
N VAL A 83 2.91 0.62 -7.08
CA VAL A 83 3.72 1.81 -7.24
C VAL A 83 3.97 2.02 -8.73
N ILE A 84 3.45 3.12 -9.28
CA ILE A 84 3.56 3.45 -10.71
C ILE A 84 4.62 4.53 -10.84
N GLU A 85 5.81 4.13 -11.31
CA GLU A 85 6.92 5.06 -11.52
C GLU A 85 6.74 5.88 -12.80
N GLN A 86 6.72 7.21 -12.65
CA GLN A 86 6.63 8.12 -13.78
C GLN A 86 8.00 8.31 -14.44
N VAL A 87 8.27 7.52 -15.48
CA VAL A 87 9.54 7.58 -16.25
C VAL A 87 9.56 8.72 -17.28
N ARG A 88 8.43 9.39 -17.59
CA ARG A 88 8.32 10.52 -18.57
C ARG A 88 7.24 11.55 -18.20
N THR A 89 7.37 12.80 -18.68
CA THR A 89 6.49 13.97 -18.38
C THR A 89 5.01 13.80 -18.78
N VAL A 90 4.66 12.77 -19.54
CA VAL A 90 3.28 12.52 -19.98
C VAL A 90 2.69 11.39 -19.15
N PHE A 91 1.72 11.70 -18.28
CA PHE A 91 0.81 10.71 -17.71
C PHE A 91 -0.05 10.16 -18.85
N ARG A 92 0.42 9.10 -19.52
CA ARG A 92 -0.49 8.21 -20.26
C ARG A 92 -1.02 7.23 -19.23
N MET A 93 -2.19 7.53 -18.69
CA MET A 93 -3.11 6.47 -18.28
C MET A 93 -3.80 6.03 -19.58
N PRO A 94 -3.35 4.97 -20.28
CA PRO A 94 -4.26 4.34 -21.20
C PRO A 94 -5.42 3.83 -20.34
N LEU A 95 -6.63 4.27 -20.67
CA LEU A 95 -7.85 3.52 -20.38
C LEU A 95 -7.51 2.05 -20.69
N ASN A 96 -7.51 1.21 -19.66
CA ASN A 96 -7.72 -0.25 -19.64
C ASN A 96 -7.13 -0.77 -18.31
N ILE A 97 -8.00 -1.11 -17.36
CA ILE A 97 -7.66 -1.78 -16.09
C ILE A 97 -6.89 -3.11 -16.30
N LEU A 98 -6.83 -3.60 -17.55
CA LEU A 98 -6.13 -4.81 -17.97
C LEU A 98 -4.64 -4.61 -18.36
N GLU A 99 -4.13 -3.38 -18.50
CA GLU A 99 -2.72 -3.16 -18.91
C GLU A 99 -1.74 -2.90 -17.74
N LEU A 100 -2.22 -2.79 -16.50
CA LEU A 100 -1.32 -2.79 -15.33
C LEU A 100 -0.66 -4.17 -15.07
N GLN A 101 -0.98 -5.17 -15.89
CA GLN A 101 -0.35 -6.49 -15.88
C GLN A 101 1.14 -6.47 -16.25
N PHE A 102 1.68 -5.40 -16.83
CA PHE A 102 3.04 -5.40 -17.40
C PHE A 102 4.17 -4.90 -16.48
N VAL A 103 3.90 -4.62 -15.20
CA VAL A 103 4.97 -4.45 -14.17
C VAL A 103 4.87 -5.55 -13.11
N MET A 104 4.44 -6.74 -13.54
CA MET A 104 4.31 -7.93 -12.70
C MET A 104 5.11 -9.06 -13.36
N GLU A 105 6.44 -8.98 -13.31
CA GLU A 105 7.26 -10.18 -13.49
C GLU A 105 7.54 -10.73 -12.09
N PHE A 106 6.67 -11.64 -11.67
CA PHE A 106 6.94 -12.61 -10.61
C PHE A 106 7.61 -13.80 -11.30
N ASP A 107 8.91 -13.95 -11.10
CA ASP A 107 9.51 -15.30 -10.97
C ASP A 107 9.75 -15.54 -9.47
#